data_AF-A0A2V5HI34-F1
#
_entry.id   AF-A0A2V5HI34-F1
#
_cell.length_a   1.000
_cell.length_b   1.000
_cell.length_c   1.000
_cell.angle_alpha   90.00
_cell.angle_beta   90.00
_cell.angle_gamma   90.00
#
_symmetry.space_group_name_H-M   'P 1'
#
loop_
_entity.id
_entity.type
_entity.pdbx_description
1 polymer ?
#
loop_
_entity_poly.entity_id
_entity_poly.type
_entity_poly.pdbx_seq_one_letter_code
_entity_poly.pdbx_strand_id
1 'polypeptide(L)'
;MHKKPTVYLNHPRLFEGDGQMSALRGRLAVPNIDEYLKRKDHVVFVVKKWVDCDEHVDAIQKSFHPLPMSNDPEIPASVPPYFSILQNHSPLADIVSETMELISETLRQTVVKVTGMNSDDIAPHGIVRNLDTMRDRLYYISREEDYLNMPTPAQLLHLNVLLEYMESQNRAEYEKVDRLISQGLITEKYLPRLYGPEQILMTSVDGHVRGYMLESAPINRLSVSLELWSWRFNGMFFKQRETRSLSWPSAVPAD
;
A
#
# COMPACT_ATOMS: atom_id res chain seq x y z
N MET A 1 5.61 12.76 -23.76
CA MET A 1 4.93 11.45 -23.62
C MET A 1 5.89 10.30 -23.89
N HIS A 2 6.43 9.68 -22.84
CA HIS A 2 7.19 8.43 -22.99
C HIS A 2 6.24 7.27 -23.31
N LYS A 3 6.47 6.58 -24.44
CA LYS A 3 5.58 5.50 -24.91
C LYS A 3 5.58 4.25 -24.01
N LYS A 4 6.59 4.09 -23.15
CA LYS A 4 6.69 3.01 -22.15
C LYS A 4 7.45 3.49 -20.91
N PRO A 5 7.03 3.12 -19.70
CA PRO A 5 7.78 3.41 -18.49
C PRO A 5 9.11 2.66 -18.48
N THR A 6 10.16 3.31 -17.97
CA THR A 6 11.48 2.69 -17.78
C THR A 6 11.65 2.31 -16.32
N VAL A 7 12.17 1.10 -16.06
CA VAL A 7 12.31 0.57 -14.70
C VAL A 7 13.74 0.76 -14.21
N TYR A 8 13.88 1.16 -12.95
CA TYR A 8 15.16 1.34 -12.29
C TYR A 8 15.12 0.69 -10.89
N LEU A 9 16.25 0.17 -10.42
CA LEU A 9 16.38 -0.38 -9.06
C LEU A 9 16.53 0.70 -7.98
N ASN A 10 17.01 1.87 -8.37
CA ASN A 10 17.22 3.00 -7.46
C ASN A 10 16.21 4.12 -7.73
N HIS A 11 15.96 4.92 -6.71
CA HIS A 11 15.02 6.05 -6.78
C HIS A 11 15.44 7.02 -7.90
N PRO A 12 14.57 7.30 -8.89
CA PRO A 12 14.88 8.21 -10.00
C PRO A 12 14.91 9.69 -9.58
N ARG A 13 15.65 10.49 -10.36
CA ARG A 13 15.72 11.96 -10.28
C ARG A 13 16.20 12.55 -11.60
N LEU A 14 16.19 13.87 -11.72
CA LEU A 14 17.03 14.59 -12.68
C LEU A 14 18.43 14.83 -12.12
N PHE A 15 19.42 14.75 -12.99
CA PHE A 15 20.83 14.96 -12.72
C PHE A 15 21.28 16.36 -13.15
N GLU A 16 22.51 16.67 -12.80
CA GLU A 16 23.13 17.95 -13.16
C GLU A 16 23.27 18.02 -14.68
N GLY A 17 22.98 19.19 -15.25
CA GLY A 17 22.95 19.43 -16.69
C GLY A 17 21.66 19.01 -17.38
N ASP A 18 20.72 18.33 -16.70
CA ASP A 18 19.43 17.99 -17.28
C ASP A 18 18.56 19.22 -17.48
N GLY A 19 17.79 19.24 -18.58
CA GLY A 19 16.78 20.26 -18.86
C GLY A 19 15.37 19.80 -18.52
N GLN A 20 14.39 20.69 -18.71
CA GLN A 20 12.98 20.43 -18.39
C GLN A 20 12.37 19.26 -19.20
N MET A 21 12.97 18.92 -20.35
CA MET A 21 12.52 17.82 -21.21
C MET A 21 13.26 16.50 -20.92
N SER A 22 14.21 16.50 -19.98
CA SER A 22 14.91 15.29 -19.58
C SER A 22 13.96 14.35 -18.83
N ALA A 23 14.05 13.06 -19.13
CA ALA A 23 13.32 12.05 -18.38
C ALA A 23 13.98 11.81 -17.01
N LEU A 24 13.14 11.61 -15.99
CA LEU A 24 13.58 11.05 -14.71
C LEU A 24 14.26 9.69 -14.96
N ARG A 25 15.41 9.48 -14.33
CA ARG A 25 16.13 8.20 -14.45
C ARG A 25 16.83 7.80 -13.18
N GLY A 26 16.95 6.50 -12.98
CA GLY A 26 17.90 5.92 -12.03
C GLY A 26 19.26 5.66 -12.67
N ARG A 27 20.23 5.25 -11.85
CA ARG A 27 21.56 4.81 -12.29
C ARG A 27 21.59 3.32 -12.65
N LEU A 28 20.66 2.54 -12.10
CA LEU A 28 20.58 1.08 -12.25
C LEU A 28 19.33 0.71 -13.04
N ALA A 29 19.40 0.84 -14.37
CA ALA A 29 18.28 0.51 -15.24
C ALA A 29 18.04 -1.01 -15.30
N VAL A 30 16.77 -1.39 -15.38
CA VAL A 30 16.32 -2.77 -15.59
C VAL A 30 15.58 -2.82 -16.93
N PRO A 31 16.25 -3.23 -18.02
CA PRO A 31 15.64 -3.23 -19.35
C PRO A 31 14.43 -4.16 -19.47
N ASN A 32 14.49 -5.31 -18.78
CA ASN A 32 13.42 -6.30 -18.74
C ASN A 32 13.29 -6.83 -17.31
N ILE A 33 12.21 -6.46 -16.63
CA ILE A 33 11.96 -6.88 -15.25
C ILE A 33 11.70 -8.38 -15.15
N ASP A 34 11.02 -8.99 -16.12
CA ASP A 34 10.71 -10.42 -16.10
C ASP A 34 11.98 -11.26 -16.23
N GLU A 35 12.90 -10.86 -17.10
CA GLU A 35 14.20 -11.52 -17.23
C GLU A 35 15.07 -11.30 -15.99
N TYR A 36 15.04 -10.10 -15.41
CA TYR A 36 15.76 -9.80 -14.18
C TYR A 36 15.30 -10.70 -13.02
N LEU A 37 13.98 -10.86 -12.85
CA LEU A 37 13.39 -11.69 -11.80
C LEU A 37 13.63 -13.19 -12.03
N LYS A 38 13.59 -13.67 -13.28
CA LYS A 38 13.91 -15.07 -13.61
C LYS A 38 15.31 -15.50 -13.15
N ARG A 39 16.25 -14.57 -13.04
CA ARG A 39 17.64 -14.83 -12.58
C ARG A 39 17.79 -14.74 -11.05
N LYS A 40 16.71 -14.47 -10.32
CA LYS A 40 16.70 -14.17 -8.88
C LYS A 40 15.63 -15.02 -8.18
N ASP A 41 15.94 -16.28 -7.99
CA ASP A 41 15.10 -17.30 -7.34
C ASP A 41 14.70 -16.98 -5.89
N HIS A 42 15.49 -16.19 -5.18
CA HIS A 42 15.22 -15.75 -3.80
C HIS A 42 14.23 -14.58 -3.68
N VAL A 43 13.80 -13.96 -4.78
CA VAL A 43 12.87 -12.82 -4.73
C VAL A 43 11.44 -13.34 -4.53
N VAL A 44 10.86 -13.04 -3.38
CA VAL A 44 9.52 -13.52 -3.00
C VAL A 44 8.39 -12.55 -3.34
N PHE A 45 8.67 -11.25 -3.42
CA PHE A 45 7.76 -10.21 -3.91
C PHE A 45 8.54 -9.03 -4.50
N VAL A 46 7.84 -8.18 -5.26
CA VAL A 46 8.36 -6.95 -5.85
C VAL A 46 7.42 -5.80 -5.54
N VAL A 47 7.97 -4.65 -5.17
CA VAL A 47 7.22 -3.39 -5.09
C VAL A 47 7.65 -2.47 -6.21
N LYS A 48 6.69 -2.08 -7.05
CA LYS A 48 6.89 -1.14 -8.15
C LYS A 48 6.37 0.21 -7.68
N LYS A 49 7.28 1.18 -7.57
CA LYS A 49 6.96 2.56 -7.21
C LYS A 49 6.97 3.40 -8.48
N TRP A 50 5.89 4.13 -8.72
CA TRP A 50 5.72 4.98 -9.87
C TRP A 50 6.00 6.42 -9.49
N VAL A 51 6.66 7.13 -10.39
CA VAL A 51 6.93 8.56 -10.28
C VAL A 51 6.40 9.24 -11.53
N ASP A 52 5.91 10.45 -11.37
CA ASP A 52 5.49 11.28 -12.50
C ASP A 52 6.59 12.28 -12.85
N CYS A 53 7.00 12.30 -14.11
CA CYS A 53 8.07 13.20 -14.58
C CYS A 53 7.59 14.64 -14.63
N ASP A 54 6.35 14.87 -15.06
CA ASP A 54 5.80 16.20 -15.26
C ASP A 54 5.54 16.84 -13.90
N GLU A 55 4.95 16.09 -12.96
CA GLU A 55 4.74 16.56 -11.58
C GLU A 55 6.06 16.89 -10.87
N HIS A 56 7.11 16.08 -11.07
CA HIS A 56 8.43 16.36 -10.50
C HIS A 56 9.07 17.60 -11.11
N VAL A 57 9.02 17.76 -12.43
CA VAL A 57 9.58 18.92 -13.13
C VAL A 57 8.89 20.21 -12.68
N ASP A 58 7.57 20.18 -12.55
CA ASP A 58 6.78 21.32 -12.03
C ASP A 58 7.20 21.68 -10.59
N ALA A 59 7.40 20.70 -9.73
CA ALA A 59 7.84 20.91 -8.34
C ALA A 59 9.22 21.58 -8.23
N ILE A 60 10.12 21.31 -9.19
CA ILE A 60 11.50 21.83 -9.16
C ILE A 60 11.76 22.96 -10.16
N GLN A 61 10.71 23.53 -10.79
CA GLN A 61 10.84 24.50 -11.88
C GLN A 61 11.80 25.66 -11.57
N LYS A 62 11.80 26.13 -10.32
CA LYS A 62 12.67 27.22 -9.83
C LYS A 62 14.16 26.87 -9.77
N SER A 63 14.51 25.59 -9.90
CA SER A 63 15.88 25.09 -9.84
C SER A 63 16.58 25.12 -11.21
N PHE A 64 15.82 25.29 -12.30
CA PHE A 64 16.36 25.40 -13.64
C PHE A 64 16.93 26.79 -13.89
N HIS A 65 18.13 26.83 -14.45
CA HIS A 65 18.85 28.05 -14.77
C HIS A 65 18.83 28.26 -16.28
N PRO A 66 18.44 29.46 -16.76
CA PRO A 66 18.40 29.73 -18.18
C PRO A 66 19.81 29.70 -18.76
N LEU A 67 19.92 29.10 -19.94
CA LEU A 67 21.12 29.13 -20.77
C LEU A 67 21.09 30.35 -21.69
N PRO A 68 22.27 30.88 -22.08
CA PRO A 68 22.34 31.94 -23.07
C PRO A 68 21.70 31.45 -24.38
N MET A 69 20.73 32.21 -24.90
CA MET A 69 20.11 31.91 -26.18
C MET A 69 21.05 32.25 -27.34
N SER A 70 21.02 31.43 -28.38
CA SER A 70 21.62 31.77 -29.66
C SER A 70 20.74 32.83 -30.35
N ASN A 71 21.36 33.86 -30.92
CA ASN A 71 20.67 34.88 -31.74
C ASN A 71 20.38 34.39 -33.17
N ASP A 72 20.36 33.07 -33.38
CA ASP A 72 20.14 32.46 -34.68
C ASP A 72 18.65 32.59 -35.06
N PRO A 73 18.31 33.30 -36.15
CA PRO A 73 16.94 33.51 -36.59
C PRO A 73 16.23 32.22 -37.03
N GLU A 74 16.95 31.09 -37.20
CA GLU A 74 16.36 29.79 -37.54
C GLU A 74 15.78 29.05 -36.33
N ILE A 75 16.04 29.49 -35.09
CA ILE A 75 15.51 28.82 -33.90
C ILE A 75 14.03 29.18 -33.71
N PRO A 76 13.12 28.19 -33.68
CA PRO A 76 11.70 28.45 -33.47
C PRO A 76 11.44 29.11 -32.10
N ALA A 77 10.52 30.08 -32.07
CA ALA A 77 10.13 30.79 -30.84
C ALA A 77 9.53 29.90 -29.73
N SER A 78 9.24 28.63 -30.03
CA SER A 78 8.79 27.62 -29.07
C SER A 78 9.92 26.94 -28.30
N VAL A 79 11.18 27.05 -28.75
CA VAL A 79 12.36 26.43 -28.12
C VAL A 79 12.90 27.17 -26.87
N PRO A 80 12.86 28.51 -26.77
CA PRO A 80 13.39 29.29 -25.64
C PRO A 80 13.01 28.83 -24.22
N PRO A 81 11.76 28.41 -23.92
CA PRO A 81 11.40 27.96 -22.57
C PRO A 81 12.19 26.73 -22.11
N TYR A 82 12.76 25.97 -23.05
CA TYR A 82 13.50 24.74 -22.79
C TYR A 82 15.02 24.95 -22.72
N PHE A 83 15.51 26.17 -22.95
CA PHE A 83 16.91 26.55 -22.75
C PHE A 83 17.19 26.80 -21.27
N SER A 84 16.95 25.80 -20.43
CA SER A 84 17.31 25.86 -19.02
C SER A 84 17.75 24.50 -18.52
N ILE A 85 18.75 24.49 -17.64
CA ILE A 85 19.36 23.28 -17.09
C ILE A 85 19.47 23.34 -15.58
N LEU A 86 19.56 22.19 -14.95
CA LEU A 86 19.90 22.07 -13.53
C LEU A 86 21.40 22.26 -13.32
N GLN A 87 21.77 23.15 -12.38
CA GLN A 87 23.17 23.30 -11.94
C GLN A 87 23.61 22.20 -10.96
N ASN A 88 22.66 21.51 -10.33
CA ASN A 88 22.91 20.44 -9.38
C ASN A 88 21.88 19.32 -9.61
N HIS A 89 22.15 18.12 -9.10
CA HIS A 89 21.13 17.08 -9.07
C HIS A 89 19.84 17.57 -8.39
N SER A 90 18.70 17.24 -8.97
CA SER A 90 17.41 17.47 -8.30
C SER A 90 17.26 16.55 -7.07
N PRO A 91 16.33 16.86 -6.16
CA PRO A 91 15.84 15.91 -5.17
C PRO A 91 15.34 14.61 -5.82
N LEU A 92 15.21 13.56 -5.02
CA LEU A 92 14.50 12.35 -5.46
C LEU A 92 13.05 12.71 -5.81
N ALA A 93 12.51 12.02 -6.81
CA ALA A 93 11.12 12.26 -7.21
C ALA A 93 10.12 11.79 -6.15
N ASP A 94 8.95 12.41 -6.11
CA ASP A 94 7.88 11.92 -5.25
C ASP A 94 7.22 10.69 -5.88
N ILE A 95 6.87 9.72 -5.02
CA ILE A 95 6.20 8.49 -5.43
C ILE A 95 4.72 8.78 -5.54
N VAL A 96 4.16 8.67 -6.75
CA VAL A 96 2.74 8.94 -7.02
C VAL A 96 1.85 7.73 -6.76
N SER A 97 2.39 6.53 -6.95
CA SER A 97 1.67 5.28 -6.64
C SER A 97 2.62 4.12 -6.42
N GLU A 98 2.11 3.08 -5.76
CA GLU A 98 2.85 1.85 -5.50
C GLU A 98 1.98 0.63 -5.85
N THR A 99 2.60 -0.38 -6.45
CA THR A 99 1.97 -1.70 -6.64
C THR A 99 2.88 -2.77 -6.07
N MET A 100 2.28 -3.86 -5.61
CA MET A 100 3.01 -5.02 -5.10
C MET A 100 2.63 -6.27 -5.88
N GLU A 101 3.63 -7.10 -6.18
CA GLU A 101 3.48 -8.37 -6.86
C GLU A 101 4.11 -9.48 -6.01
N LEU A 102 3.30 -10.44 -5.57
CA LEU A 102 3.74 -11.61 -4.82
C LEU A 102 4.23 -12.70 -5.79
N ILE A 103 5.53 -12.72 -6.04
CA ILE A 103 6.19 -13.63 -6.99
C ILE A 103 6.16 -15.08 -6.49
N SER A 104 6.38 -15.27 -5.19
CA SER A 104 6.37 -16.59 -4.58
C SER A 104 4.94 -17.11 -4.38
N GLU A 105 4.66 -18.29 -4.95
CA GLU A 105 3.42 -19.03 -4.70
C GLU A 105 3.19 -19.27 -3.21
N THR A 106 4.25 -19.69 -2.51
CA THR A 106 4.23 -19.94 -1.07
C THR A 106 3.84 -18.67 -0.30
N LEU A 107 4.41 -17.51 -0.66
CA LEU A 107 4.03 -16.25 -0.03
C LEU A 107 2.58 -15.90 -0.32
N ARG A 108 2.14 -16.03 -1.59
CA ARG A 108 0.77 -15.71 -2.00
C ARG A 108 -0.26 -16.52 -1.21
N GLN A 109 -0.09 -17.84 -1.15
CA GLN A 109 -0.97 -18.73 -0.39
C GLN A 109 -0.95 -18.41 1.10
N THR A 110 0.23 -18.08 1.63
CA THR A 110 0.37 -17.70 3.04
C THR A 110 -0.39 -16.42 3.33
N VAL A 111 -0.22 -15.37 2.53
CA VAL A 111 -0.95 -14.10 2.68
C VAL A 111 -2.46 -14.35 2.65
N VAL A 112 -2.99 -15.08 1.67
CA VAL A 112 -4.42 -15.44 1.63
C VAL A 112 -4.86 -16.15 2.92
N LYS A 113 -4.10 -17.14 3.36
CA LYS A 113 -4.39 -17.93 4.56
C LYS A 113 -4.40 -17.09 5.84
N VAL A 114 -3.40 -16.23 6.05
CA VAL A 114 -3.26 -15.48 7.31
C VAL A 114 -4.10 -14.21 7.35
N THR A 115 -4.32 -13.58 6.19
CA THR A 115 -5.10 -12.34 6.10
C THR A 115 -6.58 -12.58 5.84
N GLY A 116 -6.97 -13.77 5.37
CA GLY A 116 -8.31 -14.03 4.86
C GLY A 116 -8.69 -13.16 3.65
N MET A 117 -7.71 -12.63 2.91
CA MET A 117 -7.98 -11.88 1.67
C MET A 117 -8.54 -12.82 0.61
N ASN A 118 -9.48 -12.34 -0.19
CA ASN A 118 -9.96 -13.13 -1.32
C ASN A 118 -8.79 -13.34 -2.29
N SER A 119 -8.63 -14.55 -2.84
CA SER A 119 -7.70 -14.79 -3.93
C SER A 119 -7.93 -13.83 -5.10
N ASP A 120 -9.14 -13.31 -5.32
CA ASP A 120 -9.41 -12.33 -6.36
C ASP A 120 -8.81 -10.95 -6.08
N ASP A 121 -8.56 -10.60 -4.81
CA ASP A 121 -7.86 -9.37 -4.43
C ASP A 121 -6.35 -9.46 -4.72
N ILE A 122 -5.86 -10.67 -4.94
CA ILE A 122 -4.50 -10.98 -5.39
C ILE A 122 -4.61 -11.58 -6.79
N ALA A 123 -4.60 -10.70 -7.80
CA ALA A 123 -4.85 -11.06 -9.18
C ALA A 123 -3.94 -12.20 -9.68
N PRO A 124 -4.29 -12.86 -10.81
CA PRO A 124 -3.39 -13.80 -11.47
C PRO A 124 -1.98 -13.18 -11.60
N HIS A 125 -0.95 -13.97 -11.27
CA HIS A 125 0.45 -13.55 -11.13
C HIS A 125 0.82 -12.78 -9.85
N GLY A 126 -0.07 -12.71 -8.86
CA GLY A 126 0.27 -12.19 -7.53
C GLY A 126 0.13 -10.68 -7.38
N ILE A 127 -0.49 -9.98 -8.33
CA ILE A 127 -0.68 -8.53 -8.26
C ILE A 127 -1.71 -8.20 -7.18
N VAL A 128 -1.29 -7.44 -6.18
CA VAL A 128 -2.15 -6.99 -5.07
C VAL A 128 -2.99 -5.81 -5.55
N ARG A 129 -4.31 -6.00 -5.65
CA ARG A 129 -5.24 -4.96 -6.12
C ARG A 129 -5.57 -3.91 -5.06
N ASN A 130 -5.50 -4.30 -3.78
CA ASN A 130 -5.80 -3.43 -2.65
C ASN A 130 -4.68 -3.50 -1.63
N LEU A 131 -3.63 -2.71 -1.88
CA LEU A 131 -2.42 -2.70 -1.06
C LEU A 131 -2.69 -2.17 0.36
N ASP A 132 -3.60 -1.21 0.51
CA ASP A 132 -3.95 -0.65 1.82
C ASP A 132 -4.68 -1.66 2.70
N THR A 133 -5.64 -2.40 2.14
CA THR A 133 -6.29 -3.51 2.87
C THR A 133 -5.27 -4.58 3.26
N MET A 134 -4.31 -4.89 2.39
CA MET A 134 -3.24 -5.83 2.74
C MET A 134 -2.36 -5.29 3.87
N ARG A 135 -2.00 -3.99 3.83
CA ARG A 135 -1.21 -3.33 4.89
C ARG A 135 -1.92 -3.40 6.23
N ASP A 136 -3.21 -3.06 6.28
CA ASP A 136 -3.98 -3.10 7.53
C ASP A 136 -4.06 -4.51 8.11
N ARG A 137 -4.27 -5.53 7.26
CA ARG A 137 -4.31 -6.93 7.69
C ARG A 137 -2.94 -7.44 8.14
N LEU A 138 -1.88 -7.09 7.44
CA LEU A 138 -0.51 -7.45 7.83
C LEU A 138 -0.07 -6.75 9.11
N TYR A 139 -0.52 -5.50 9.34
CA TYR A 139 -0.33 -4.83 10.62
C TYR A 139 -0.95 -5.65 11.76
N TYR A 140 -2.24 -6.01 11.66
CA TYR A 140 -2.91 -6.81 12.68
C TYR A 140 -2.13 -8.11 12.96
N ILE A 141 -1.81 -8.85 11.90
CA ILE A 141 -1.10 -10.13 11.98
C ILE A 141 0.27 -10.01 12.64
N SER A 142 1.01 -8.94 12.35
CA SER A 142 2.35 -8.73 12.93
C SER A 142 2.34 -8.43 14.43
N ARG A 143 1.18 -8.08 15.01
CA ARG A 143 0.99 -7.80 16.45
C ARG A 143 0.28 -8.95 17.18
N GLU A 144 -0.24 -9.94 16.45
CA GLU A 144 -0.85 -11.13 17.03
C GLU A 144 0.22 -12.20 17.32
N GLU A 145 0.18 -12.76 18.53
CA GLU A 145 1.08 -13.83 18.94
C GLU A 145 0.59 -15.21 18.48
N ASP A 146 -0.74 -15.37 18.31
CA ASP A 146 -1.39 -16.63 17.96
C ASP A 146 -1.99 -16.59 16.55
N TYR A 147 -1.22 -17.10 15.58
CA TYR A 147 -1.77 -17.41 14.26
C TYR A 147 -2.67 -18.64 14.40
N LEU A 148 -4.00 -18.44 14.48
CA LEU A 148 -5.00 -19.53 14.46
C LEU A 148 -4.75 -20.55 13.31
N ASN A 149 -4.05 -20.10 12.26
CA ASN A 149 -3.64 -20.86 11.10
C ASN A 149 -2.11 -20.83 10.92
N MET A 150 -1.35 -21.38 11.87
CA MET A 150 0.12 -21.39 11.87
C MET A 150 0.71 -21.71 10.49
N PRO A 151 1.52 -20.80 9.90
CA PRO A 151 2.24 -21.08 8.68
C PRO A 151 3.35 -22.13 8.93
N THR A 152 3.70 -22.91 7.90
CA THR A 152 4.86 -23.79 7.98
C THR A 152 6.16 -22.98 8.11
N PRO A 153 7.29 -23.55 8.55
CA PRO A 153 8.55 -22.82 8.64
C PRO A 153 8.97 -22.12 7.33
N ALA A 154 8.72 -22.75 6.19
CA ALA A 154 8.99 -22.15 4.88
C ALA A 154 8.04 -20.99 4.56
N GLN A 155 6.76 -21.10 4.94
CA GLN A 155 5.79 -20.01 4.80
C GLN A 155 6.12 -18.83 5.71
N LEU A 156 6.54 -19.10 6.96
CA LEU A 156 7.00 -18.08 7.91
C LEU A 156 8.20 -17.33 7.38
N LEU A 157 9.17 -18.00 6.74
CA LEU A 157 10.33 -17.34 6.16
C LEU A 157 9.91 -16.26 5.14
N HIS A 158 9.06 -16.61 4.18
CA HIS A 158 8.61 -15.65 3.16
C HIS A 158 7.71 -14.56 3.74
N LEU A 159 6.82 -14.93 4.67
CA LEU A 159 5.93 -13.99 5.34
C LEU A 159 6.72 -12.97 6.15
N ASN A 160 7.75 -13.39 6.89
CA ASN A 160 8.58 -12.50 7.70
C ASN A 160 9.30 -11.46 6.83
N VAL A 161 9.81 -11.83 5.65
CA VAL A 161 10.41 -10.86 4.72
C VAL A 161 9.38 -9.78 4.31
N LEU A 162 8.13 -10.17 4.08
CA LEU A 162 7.06 -9.23 3.77
C LEU A 162 6.68 -8.36 4.97
N LEU A 163 6.56 -8.95 6.17
CA LEU A 163 6.24 -8.23 7.40
C LEU A 163 7.34 -7.22 7.76
N GLU A 164 8.61 -7.62 7.68
CA GLU A 164 9.77 -6.75 7.89
C GLU A 164 9.79 -5.58 6.89
N TYR A 165 9.49 -5.87 5.62
CA TYR A 165 9.34 -4.82 4.62
C TYR A 165 8.22 -3.84 5.00
N MET A 166 7.02 -4.35 5.33
CA MET A 166 5.89 -3.50 5.71
C MET A 166 6.19 -2.66 6.96
N GLU A 167 6.82 -3.25 7.97
CA GLU A 167 7.26 -2.55 9.17
C GLU A 167 8.24 -1.42 8.81
N SER A 168 9.23 -1.72 7.98
CA SER A 168 10.26 -0.74 7.61
C SER A 168 9.67 0.46 6.85
N GLN A 169 8.72 0.22 5.94
CA GLN A 169 8.13 1.27 5.11
C GLN A 169 7.07 2.08 5.87
N ASN A 170 6.36 1.47 6.82
CA ASN A 170 5.23 2.09 7.50
C ASN A 170 5.49 2.42 8.98
N ARG A 171 6.73 2.26 9.45
CA ARG A 171 7.13 2.43 10.87
C ARG A 171 6.50 3.64 11.55
N ALA A 172 6.66 4.82 10.96
CA ALA A 172 6.16 6.06 11.56
C ALA A 172 4.63 6.07 11.71
N GLU A 173 3.91 5.47 10.76
CA GLU A 173 2.46 5.31 10.86
C GLU A 173 2.09 4.23 11.87
N TYR A 174 2.79 3.10 11.88
CA TYR A 174 2.53 1.99 12.80
C TYR A 174 2.75 2.43 14.24
N GLU A 175 3.86 3.10 14.55
CA GLU A 175 4.12 3.68 15.87
C GLU A 175 3.03 4.68 16.29
N LYS A 176 2.48 5.44 15.34
CA LYS A 176 1.36 6.34 15.62
C LYS A 176 0.10 5.56 15.99
N VAL A 177 -0.21 4.48 15.28
CA VAL A 177 -1.36 3.61 15.59
C VAL A 177 -1.16 2.90 16.93
N ASP A 178 0.02 2.33 17.17
CA ASP A 178 0.39 1.67 18.43
C ASP A 178 0.23 2.65 19.63
N ARG A 179 0.65 3.91 19.47
CA ARG A 179 0.44 4.95 20.49
C ARG A 179 -1.03 5.26 20.74
N LEU A 180 -1.87 5.31 19.71
CA LEU A 180 -3.31 5.53 19.89
C LEU A 180 -3.94 4.35 20.63
N ILE A 181 -3.65 3.13 20.18
CA ILE A 181 -4.22 1.90 20.76
C ILE A 181 -3.83 1.74 22.23
N SER A 182 -2.56 1.99 22.57
CA SER A 182 -2.09 1.92 23.97
C SER A 182 -2.74 2.95 24.91
N GLN A 183 -3.35 4.00 24.35
CA GLN A 183 -4.14 4.99 25.09
C GLN A 183 -5.64 4.66 25.12
N GLY A 184 -6.06 3.53 24.55
CA GLY A 184 -7.47 3.18 24.38
C GLY A 184 -8.18 4.02 23.32
N LEU A 185 -7.43 4.63 22.39
CA LEU A 185 -7.95 5.49 21.32
C LEU A 185 -7.75 4.84 19.95
N ILE A 186 -8.63 5.17 19.01
CA ILE A 186 -8.41 4.86 17.60
C ILE A 186 -9.16 5.85 16.71
N THR A 187 -8.81 5.92 15.44
CA THR A 187 -9.53 6.69 14.42
C THR A 187 -10.22 5.77 13.45
N GLU A 188 -11.25 6.28 12.76
CA GLU A 188 -11.96 5.51 11.73
C GLU A 188 -11.00 4.91 10.68
N LYS A 189 -9.99 5.71 10.28
CA LYS A 189 -8.93 5.28 9.36
C LYS A 189 -8.26 3.98 9.81
N TYR A 190 -7.97 3.84 11.09
CA TYR A 190 -7.17 2.74 11.63
C TYR A 190 -7.99 1.61 12.23
N LEU A 191 -9.32 1.73 12.28
CA LEU A 191 -10.18 0.69 12.85
C LEU A 191 -9.97 -0.72 12.24
N PRO A 192 -9.76 -0.89 10.92
CA PRO A 192 -9.45 -2.20 10.33
C PRO A 192 -8.22 -2.90 10.93
N ARG A 193 -7.30 -2.14 11.53
CA ARG A 193 -6.06 -2.68 12.11
C ARG A 193 -6.26 -3.38 13.46
N LEU A 194 -7.41 -3.20 14.10
CA LEU A 194 -7.72 -3.83 15.39
C LEU A 194 -8.25 -5.24 15.28
N TYR A 195 -8.87 -5.57 14.15
CA TYR A 195 -9.69 -6.77 14.05
C TYR A 195 -9.22 -7.67 12.92
N GLY A 196 -8.95 -8.92 13.28
CA GLY A 196 -8.71 -10.01 12.34
C GLY A 196 -9.99 -10.73 11.91
N PRO A 197 -9.87 -11.67 10.96
CA PRO A 197 -10.93 -12.64 10.71
C PRO A 197 -11.16 -13.51 11.95
N GLU A 198 -12.38 -14.06 12.09
CA GLU A 198 -12.75 -14.99 13.17
C GLU A 198 -12.62 -14.42 14.59
N GLN A 199 -12.56 -13.09 14.73
CA GLN A 199 -12.67 -12.46 16.04
C GLN A 199 -14.13 -12.33 16.49
N ILE A 200 -14.34 -12.50 17.79
CA ILE A 200 -15.65 -12.37 18.43
C ILE A 200 -15.86 -10.91 18.85
N LEU A 201 -16.92 -10.30 18.32
CA LEU A 201 -17.42 -9.01 18.76
C LEU A 201 -18.60 -9.20 19.69
N MET A 202 -18.66 -8.45 20.79
CA MET A 202 -19.80 -8.46 21.70
C MET A 202 -20.50 -7.11 21.67
N THR A 203 -21.82 -7.15 21.66
CA THR A 203 -22.65 -5.95 21.80
C THR A 203 -23.93 -6.28 22.59
N SER A 204 -24.68 -5.26 22.97
CA SER A 204 -26.01 -5.43 23.58
C SER A 204 -27.09 -5.15 22.54
N VAL A 205 -27.99 -6.11 22.34
CA VAL A 205 -29.17 -5.98 21.47
C VAL A 205 -30.38 -6.26 22.33
N ASP A 206 -31.30 -5.29 22.43
CA ASP A 206 -32.50 -5.37 23.26
C ASP A 206 -32.20 -5.70 24.74
N GLY A 207 -31.10 -5.17 25.27
CA GLY A 207 -30.65 -5.41 26.65
C GLY A 207 -29.95 -6.75 26.89
N HIS A 208 -29.79 -7.58 25.85
CA HIS A 208 -29.11 -8.86 25.93
C HIS A 208 -27.75 -8.83 25.22
N VAL A 209 -26.74 -9.41 25.87
CA VAL A 209 -25.43 -9.60 25.25
C VAL A 209 -25.56 -10.55 24.07
N ARG A 210 -25.11 -10.10 22.91
CA ARG A 210 -25.01 -10.90 21.69
C ARG A 210 -23.57 -10.90 21.21
N GLY A 211 -23.05 -12.13 21.06
CA GLY A 211 -21.79 -12.37 20.38
C GLY A 211 -22.00 -12.47 18.87
N TYR A 212 -21.15 -11.79 18.12
CA TYR A 212 -20.99 -11.89 16.68
C TYR A 212 -19.59 -12.40 16.39
N MET A 213 -19.45 -13.17 15.32
CA MET A 213 -18.18 -13.57 14.77
C MET A 213 -17.93 -12.80 13.48
N LEU A 214 -16.75 -12.20 13.34
CA LEU A 214 -16.31 -11.58 12.10
C LEU A 214 -16.02 -12.66 11.05
N GLU A 215 -16.67 -12.57 9.89
CA GLU A 215 -16.34 -13.42 8.73
C GLU A 215 -15.02 -12.98 8.09
N SER A 216 -14.77 -11.67 8.09
CA SER A 216 -13.59 -11.06 7.48
C SER A 216 -13.14 -9.85 8.29
N ALA A 217 -11.85 -9.49 8.17
CA ALA A 217 -11.33 -8.25 8.75
C ALA A 217 -12.10 -7.05 8.18
N PRO A 218 -12.39 -6.01 8.99
CA PRO A 218 -13.16 -4.85 8.54
C PRO A 218 -12.51 -4.18 7.32
N ILE A 219 -13.34 -3.69 6.41
CA ILE A 219 -12.86 -2.98 5.22
C ILE A 219 -13.27 -1.52 5.35
N ASN A 220 -12.29 -0.63 5.23
CA ASN A 220 -12.53 0.80 5.15
C ASN A 220 -12.65 1.24 3.68
N ARG A 221 -13.86 1.66 3.28
CA ARG A 221 -14.10 2.29 1.97
C ARG A 221 -14.63 3.71 2.16
N LEU A 222 -15.96 3.84 2.18
CA LEU A 222 -16.66 5.10 2.50
C LEU A 222 -17.12 5.14 3.97
N SER A 223 -17.28 3.96 4.56
CA SER A 223 -17.52 3.71 5.99
C SER A 223 -16.92 2.34 6.32
N VAL A 224 -16.72 2.05 7.60
CA VAL A 224 -16.26 0.71 8.01
C VAL A 224 -17.44 -0.26 8.02
N SER A 225 -17.35 -1.30 7.20
CA SER A 225 -18.35 -2.38 7.14
C SER A 225 -17.84 -3.64 7.83
N LEU A 226 -18.69 -4.25 8.64
CA LEU A 226 -18.44 -5.52 9.31
C LEU A 226 -19.32 -6.61 8.69
N GLU A 227 -18.69 -7.68 8.24
CA GLU A 227 -19.36 -8.91 7.83
C GLU A 227 -19.38 -9.86 9.02
N LEU A 228 -20.58 -10.12 9.54
CA LEU A 228 -20.77 -10.80 10.81
C LEU A 228 -21.67 -12.00 10.65
N TRP A 229 -21.49 -13.00 11.52
CA TRP A 229 -22.51 -14.00 11.76
C TRP A 229 -22.70 -14.23 13.25
N SER A 230 -23.91 -14.66 13.63
CA SER A 230 -24.23 -15.07 15.00
C SER A 230 -25.08 -16.33 14.98
N TRP A 231 -25.09 -17.06 16.10
CA TRP A 231 -26.01 -18.17 16.29
C TRP A 231 -27.38 -17.64 16.72
N ARG A 232 -28.43 -18.13 16.05
CA ARG A 232 -29.81 -17.95 16.51
C ARG A 232 -30.45 -19.29 16.84
N PHE A 233 -31.40 -19.23 17.78
CA PHE A 233 -32.15 -20.39 18.25
C PHE A 233 -33.65 -20.10 18.17
N ASN A 234 -34.38 -20.92 17.42
CA ASN A 234 -35.83 -20.90 17.34
C ASN A 234 -36.43 -22.32 17.47
N GLY A 235 -35.74 -23.18 18.23
CA GLY A 235 -35.98 -24.64 18.28
C GLY A 235 -34.85 -25.44 17.63
N MET A 236 -34.07 -24.83 16.73
CA MET A 236 -32.79 -25.35 16.22
C MET A 236 -31.77 -24.22 16.14
N PHE A 237 -30.48 -24.56 16.21
CA PHE A 237 -29.41 -23.59 15.98
C PHE A 237 -29.19 -23.38 14.49
N PHE A 238 -29.13 -22.12 14.06
CA PHE A 238 -28.76 -21.76 12.71
C PHE A 238 -27.85 -20.53 12.70
N LYS A 239 -26.97 -20.46 11.70
CA LYS A 239 -26.12 -19.30 11.47
C LYS A 239 -26.94 -18.21 10.79
N GLN A 240 -26.95 -17.03 11.38
CA GLN A 240 -27.52 -15.84 10.76
C GLN A 240 -26.38 -14.88 10.42
N ARG A 241 -26.28 -14.53 9.13
CA ARG A 241 -25.34 -13.53 8.62
C ARG A 241 -25.98 -12.16 8.64
N GLU A 242 -25.19 -11.15 9.01
CA GLU A 242 -25.59 -9.75 9.03
C GLU A 242 -24.39 -8.90 8.58
N THR A 243 -24.63 -7.89 7.75
CA THR A 243 -23.64 -6.85 7.46
C THR A 243 -24.02 -5.61 8.25
N ARG A 244 -23.07 -5.06 9.00
CA ARG A 244 -23.29 -3.82 9.76
C ARG A 244 -22.29 -2.76 9.34
N SER A 245 -22.80 -1.58 9.00
CA SER A 245 -21.96 -0.39 8.83
C SER A 245 -21.75 0.24 10.21
N LEU A 246 -20.50 0.54 10.55
CA LEU A 246 -20.18 1.32 11.74
C LEU A 246 -20.27 2.81 11.39
N SER A 247 -21.12 3.52 12.13
CA SER A 247 -21.12 4.98 12.14
C SER A 247 -20.02 5.47 13.08
N TRP A 248 -19.07 6.24 12.56
CA TRP A 248 -18.12 6.92 13.42
C TRP A 248 -18.82 8.02 14.21
N PRO A 249 -18.55 8.18 15.52
CA PRO A 249 -19.11 9.29 16.27
C PRO A 249 -18.64 10.60 15.64
N SER A 250 -19.58 11.39 15.13
CA SER A 250 -19.30 12.76 14.69
C SER A 250 -18.65 13.50 15.84
N ALA A 251 -17.53 14.17 15.60
CA ALA A 251 -16.91 15.04 16.59
C ALA A 251 -17.77 16.29 16.82
N VAL A 252 -18.92 16.13 17.48
CA VAL A 252 -19.70 17.18 18.13
C VAL A 252 -20.39 16.53 19.33
N PRO A 253 -19.89 16.70 20.56
CA PRO A 253 -20.77 16.63 21.72
C PRO A 253 -21.84 17.70 21.52
N ALA A 254 -23.12 17.33 21.58
CA ALA A 254 -24.16 18.31 21.79
C ALA A 254 -23.97 18.84 23.23
N ASP A 255 -23.67 20.12 23.34
CA ASP A 255 -23.78 20.87 24.60
C ASP A 255 -25.23 20.89 25.11
#